data_AF-A0A239K912-F1
#
_entry.id   AF-A0A239K912-F1
#
_cell.length_a   1.000
_cell.length_b   1.000
_cell.length_c   1.000
_cell.angle_alpha   90.00
_cell.angle_beta   90.00
_cell.angle_gamma   90.00
#
_symmetry.space_group_name_H-M   'P 1'
#
loop_
_entity.id
_entity.type
_entity.pdbx_description
1 polymer ?
#
loop_
_entity_poly.entity_id
_entity_poly.type
_entity_poly.pdbx_seq_one_letter_code
_entity_poly.pdbx_strand_id
1 'polypeptide(L)'
;MHKLKSYIKSYRNRFYILSLILLLISIVAFKIAIKPSIAGYTIYNNLNRNISEAGSITDISQLEELSQFYNDFIYPGSQVSFQNDLINKTAKITSRNGSRLVSFSVVDEVQHEAWLEKNYKIRLSGTYTDMLKTVDELQDQIEGGLLKNLKFEMILDRHTRRNTLFCEVYVQSISQLLN
;
A
#
# COMPACT_ATOMS: atom_id res chain seq x y z
N MET A 1 40.24 -17.81 63.37
CA MET A 1 39.01 -18.40 62.77
C MET A 1 37.96 -17.40 62.28
N HIS A 2 37.85 -16.17 62.83
CA HIS A 2 36.82 -15.21 62.39
C HIS A 2 36.97 -14.67 60.95
N LYS A 3 38.20 -14.51 60.45
CA LYS A 3 38.45 -13.99 59.10
C LYS A 3 38.00 -14.96 57.99
N LEU A 4 38.20 -16.26 58.16
CA LEU A 4 37.80 -17.30 57.17
C LEU A 4 36.28 -17.36 56.95
N LYS A 5 35.45 -17.22 58.00
CA LYS A 5 33.98 -17.17 57.87
C LYS A 5 33.50 -15.95 57.07
N SER A 6 34.20 -14.81 57.18
CA SER A 6 33.89 -13.61 56.40
C SER A 6 34.16 -13.80 54.90
N TYR A 7 35.30 -14.41 54.55
CA TYR A 7 35.64 -14.70 53.15
C TYR A 7 34.66 -15.68 52.49
N ILE A 8 34.24 -16.73 53.20
CA ILE A 8 33.27 -17.72 52.67
C ILE A 8 31.90 -17.07 52.42
N LYS A 9 31.46 -16.15 53.29
CA LYS A 9 30.19 -15.43 53.12
C LYS A 9 30.22 -14.45 51.94
N SER A 10 31.35 -13.77 51.73
CA SER A 10 31.57 -12.88 50.59
C SER A 10 31.55 -13.64 49.26
N TYR A 11 32.17 -14.82 49.21
CA TYR A 11 32.21 -15.66 48.00
C TYR A 11 30.83 -16.20 47.61
N ARG A 12 30.03 -16.67 48.58
CA ARG A 12 28.66 -17.13 48.32
C ARG A 12 27.78 -16.03 47.73
N ASN A 13 27.85 -14.81 48.27
CA ASN A 13 27.07 -13.69 47.74
C ASN A 13 27.48 -13.32 46.31
N ARG A 14 28.78 -13.33 45.98
CA ARG A 14 29.25 -13.10 44.61
C ARG A 14 28.77 -14.18 43.64
N PHE A 15 28.75 -15.44 44.08
CA PHE A 15 28.22 -16.55 43.28
C PHE A 15 26.73 -16.43 43.00
N TYR A 16 25.92 -16.04 44.01
CA TYR A 16 24.49 -15.81 43.82
C TYR A 16 24.21 -14.65 42.86
N ILE A 17 24.96 -13.54 42.97
CA ILE A 17 24.84 -12.40 42.05
C ILE A 17 25.20 -12.80 40.62
N LEU A 18 26.29 -13.55 40.43
CA LEU A 18 26.69 -14.05 39.10
C LEU A 18 25.63 -14.99 38.49
N SER A 19 25.08 -15.91 39.28
CA SER A 19 24.00 -16.79 38.82
C SER A 19 22.74 -16.02 38.44
N LEU A 20 22.38 -14.98 39.20
CA LEU A 20 21.24 -14.11 38.89
C LEU A 20 21.43 -13.35 37.57
N ILE A 21 22.63 -12.80 37.35
CA ILE A 21 22.99 -12.09 36.12
C ILE A 21 22.92 -13.04 34.92
N LEU A 22 23.46 -14.25 35.04
CA LEU A 22 23.46 -15.24 33.97
C LEU A 22 22.04 -15.69 33.61
N LEU A 23 21.17 -15.84 34.61
CA LEU A 23 19.76 -16.15 34.41
C LEU A 23 19.02 -15.00 33.70
N LEU A 24 19.30 -13.75 34.08
CA LEU A 24 18.74 -12.56 33.42
C LEU A 24 19.15 -12.46 31.95
N ILE A 25 20.43 -12.70 31.65
CA ILE A 25 20.95 -12.71 30.26
C ILE A 25 20.24 -13.81 29.44
N SER A 26 20.03 -14.99 30.03
CA SER A 26 19.32 -16.09 29.36
C SER A 26 17.85 -15.73 29.02
N ILE A 27 17.13 -15.07 29.94
CA ILE A 27 15.75 -14.61 29.69
C ILE A 27 15.69 -13.56 28.58
N VAL A 28 16.63 -12.61 28.57
CA VAL A 28 16.69 -11.56 27.54
C VAL A 28 17.02 -12.16 26.18
N ALA A 29 17.99 -13.07 26.11
CA ALA A 29 18.33 -13.79 24.88
C ALA A 29 17.13 -14.58 24.34
N PHE A 30 16.37 -15.25 25.20
CA PHE A 30 15.16 -15.97 24.80
C PHE A 30 14.10 -15.04 24.19
N LYS A 31 13.85 -13.88 24.80
CA LYS A 31 12.85 -12.92 24.30
C LYS A 31 13.24 -12.27 22.98
N ILE A 32 14.52 -11.98 22.79
CA ILE A 32 15.01 -11.26 21.60
C ILE A 32 15.27 -12.21 20.43
N ALA A 33 15.77 -13.43 20.66
CA ALA A 33 16.16 -14.31 19.56
C ALA A 33 15.05 -15.29 19.15
N ILE A 34 14.41 -15.95 20.12
CA ILE A 34 13.55 -17.11 19.81
C ILE A 34 12.15 -16.68 19.36
N LYS A 35 11.55 -15.69 20.05
CA LYS A 35 10.20 -15.22 19.71
C LYS A 35 10.07 -14.66 18.28
N PRO A 36 10.96 -13.76 17.80
CA PRO A 36 10.88 -13.29 16.42
C PRO A 36 11.29 -14.36 15.40
N SER A 37 12.17 -15.31 15.75
CA SER A 37 12.52 -16.41 14.85
C SER A 37 11.34 -17.35 14.58
N ILE A 38 10.53 -17.66 15.60
CA ILE A 38 9.32 -18.46 15.42
C ILE A 38 8.28 -17.69 14.60
N ALA A 39 8.10 -16.39 14.87
CA ALA A 39 7.21 -15.54 14.07
C ALA A 39 7.65 -15.49 12.60
N GLY A 40 8.95 -15.28 12.35
CA GLY A 40 9.54 -15.29 11.01
C GLY A 40 9.35 -16.63 10.29
N TYR A 41 9.53 -17.75 11.01
CA TYR A 41 9.30 -19.08 10.44
C TYR A 41 7.83 -19.31 10.07
N THR A 42 6.87 -18.89 10.90
CA THR A 42 5.45 -19.00 10.57
C THR A 42 5.05 -18.12 9.39
N ILE A 43 5.58 -16.90 9.30
CA ILE A 43 5.37 -15.99 8.16
C ILE A 43 5.98 -16.60 6.89
N TYR A 44 7.21 -17.12 6.95
CA TYR A 44 7.87 -17.78 5.83
C TYR A 44 7.07 -19.00 5.34
N ASN A 45 6.59 -19.85 6.26
CA ASN A 45 5.85 -21.04 5.88
C ASN A 45 4.46 -20.72 5.33
N ASN A 46 3.80 -19.66 5.83
CA ASN A 46 2.55 -19.16 5.26
C ASN A 46 2.77 -18.53 3.89
N LEU A 47 3.83 -17.74 3.69
CA LEU A 47 4.21 -17.20 2.39
C LEU A 47 4.54 -18.34 1.41
N ASN A 48 5.30 -19.35 1.84
CA ASN A 48 5.66 -20.48 0.99
C ASN A 48 4.45 -21.37 0.64
N ARG A 49 3.48 -21.51 1.56
CA ARG A 49 2.19 -22.15 1.28
C ARG A 49 1.38 -21.34 0.28
N ASN A 50 1.24 -20.02 0.49
CA ASN A 50 0.53 -19.15 -0.43
C ASN A 50 1.22 -19.07 -1.80
N ILE A 51 2.55 -19.17 -1.86
CA ILE A 51 3.33 -19.26 -3.11
C ILE A 51 3.20 -20.64 -3.74
N SER A 52 3.03 -21.71 -2.97
CA SER A 52 2.79 -23.05 -3.53
C SER A 52 1.34 -23.19 -4.03
N GLU A 53 0.38 -22.55 -3.36
CA GLU A 53 -1.02 -22.42 -3.80
C GLU A 53 -1.12 -21.47 -5.02
N ALA A 54 -0.36 -20.37 -5.04
CA ALA A 54 -0.23 -19.49 -6.21
C ALA A 54 0.70 -20.07 -7.30
N GLY A 55 1.49 -21.09 -6.97
CA GLY A 55 2.40 -21.80 -7.89
C GLY A 55 1.73 -22.97 -8.60
N SER A 56 0.55 -23.40 -8.12
CA SER A 56 -0.36 -24.25 -8.86
C SER A 56 -1.42 -23.41 -9.58
N ILE A 57 -0.97 -22.49 -10.44
CA ILE A 57 -1.80 -22.03 -11.57
C ILE A 57 -1.81 -23.20 -12.57
N THR A 58 -2.50 -24.28 -12.19
CA THR A 58 -2.74 -25.45 -13.04
C THR A 58 -4.11 -25.39 -13.69
N ASP A 59 -4.98 -24.49 -13.22
CA ASP A 59 -6.29 -24.26 -13.81
C ASP A 59 -6.20 -23.15 -14.86
N ILE A 60 -6.20 -23.55 -16.12
CA ILE A 60 -6.33 -22.68 -17.30
C ILE A 60 -7.50 -21.70 -17.11
N SER A 61 -8.56 -22.09 -16.40
CA SER A 61 -9.70 -21.23 -16.08
C SER A 61 -9.35 -20.04 -15.20
N GLN A 62 -8.39 -20.15 -14.26
CA GLN A 62 -7.96 -19.01 -13.45
C GLN A 62 -7.10 -18.03 -14.26
N LEU A 63 -6.31 -18.54 -15.23
CA LEU A 63 -5.58 -17.70 -16.18
C LEU A 63 -6.53 -17.00 -17.16
N GLU A 64 -7.58 -17.69 -17.61
CA GLU A 64 -8.63 -17.10 -18.45
C GLU A 64 -9.39 -16.01 -17.70
N GLU A 65 -9.76 -16.24 -16.44
CA GLU A 65 -10.43 -15.23 -15.60
C GLU A 65 -9.53 -14.02 -15.35
N LEU A 66 -8.24 -14.24 -15.07
CA LEU A 66 -7.27 -13.15 -14.92
C LEU A 66 -7.07 -12.39 -16.25
N SER A 67 -7.01 -13.11 -17.36
CA SER A 67 -6.88 -12.55 -18.71
C SER A 67 -8.12 -11.72 -19.10
N GLN A 68 -9.32 -12.22 -18.81
CA GLN A 68 -10.58 -11.48 -19.00
C GLN A 68 -10.59 -10.23 -18.13
N PHE A 69 -10.23 -10.35 -16.85
CA PHE A 69 -10.09 -9.21 -15.95
C PHE A 69 -9.16 -8.15 -16.57
N TYR A 70 -7.96 -8.52 -17.01
CA TYR A 70 -7.04 -7.57 -17.64
C TYR A 70 -7.57 -6.97 -18.95
N ASN A 71 -8.27 -7.76 -19.78
CA ASN A 71 -8.87 -7.27 -21.02
C ASN A 71 -9.94 -6.21 -20.76
N ASP A 72 -10.69 -6.30 -19.66
CA ASP A 72 -11.67 -5.28 -19.27
C ASP A 72 -11.01 -3.95 -18.84
N PHE A 73 -9.75 -3.99 -18.40
CA PHE A 73 -8.97 -2.78 -18.06
C PHE A 73 -8.16 -2.22 -19.23
N ILE A 74 -8.09 -2.91 -20.36
CA ILE A 74 -7.46 -2.37 -21.56
C ILE A 74 -8.44 -1.38 -22.18
N TYR A 75 -8.05 -0.11 -22.23
CA TYR A 75 -8.84 0.88 -22.94
C TYR A 75 -8.74 0.63 -24.45
N PRO A 76 -9.87 0.48 -25.17
CA PRO A 76 -9.87 0.14 -26.59
C PRO A 76 -9.47 1.32 -27.50
N GLY A 77 -9.41 2.55 -26.96
CA GLY A 77 -9.06 3.75 -27.70
C GLY A 77 -7.61 4.21 -27.47
N SER A 78 -7.26 5.37 -28.03
CA SER A 78 -5.96 5.98 -27.77
C SER A 78 -5.85 6.49 -26.33
N GLN A 79 -4.64 6.51 -25.78
CA GLN A 79 -4.36 7.10 -24.47
C GLN A 79 -4.80 8.57 -24.35
N VAL A 80 -4.75 9.33 -25.46
CA VAL A 80 -5.24 10.71 -25.51
C VAL A 80 -6.76 10.78 -25.36
N SER A 81 -7.49 9.84 -25.98
CA SER A 81 -8.94 9.72 -25.82
C SER A 81 -9.30 9.39 -24.38
N PHE A 82 -8.61 8.41 -23.78
CA PHE A 82 -8.81 8.05 -22.37
C PHE A 82 -8.59 9.24 -21.45
N GLN A 83 -7.51 9.99 -21.66
CA GLN A 83 -7.20 11.19 -20.87
C GLN A 83 -8.34 12.21 -20.95
N ASN A 84 -8.83 12.51 -22.15
CA ASN A 84 -9.91 13.48 -22.35
C ASN A 84 -11.23 13.00 -21.71
N ASP A 85 -11.57 11.73 -21.88
CA ASP A 85 -12.74 11.11 -21.27
C ASP A 85 -12.66 11.15 -19.74
N LEU A 86 -11.50 10.82 -19.18
CA LEU A 86 -11.27 10.84 -17.74
C LEU A 86 -11.40 12.26 -17.18
N ILE A 87 -10.84 13.27 -17.85
CA ILE A 87 -10.98 14.68 -17.46
C ILE A 87 -12.47 15.09 -17.50
N ASN A 88 -13.16 14.79 -18.60
CA ASN A 88 -14.57 15.16 -18.79
C ASN A 88 -15.49 14.48 -17.75
N LYS A 89 -15.31 13.17 -17.53
CA LYS A 89 -16.04 12.39 -16.52
C LYS A 89 -15.77 12.96 -15.13
N THR A 90 -14.51 13.19 -14.78
CA THR A 90 -14.13 13.76 -13.47
C THR A 90 -14.74 15.15 -13.27
N ALA A 91 -14.67 16.04 -14.27
CA ALA A 91 -15.26 17.38 -14.20
C ALA A 91 -16.78 17.34 -14.00
N LYS A 92 -17.47 16.43 -14.69
CA LYS A 92 -18.92 16.24 -14.55
C LYS A 92 -19.29 15.70 -13.16
N ILE A 93 -18.61 14.67 -12.69
CA ILE A 93 -18.87 14.04 -11.39
C ILE A 93 -18.60 15.03 -10.26
N THR A 94 -17.46 15.72 -10.29
CA THR A 94 -17.11 16.73 -9.28
C THR A 94 -18.15 17.84 -9.19
N SER A 95 -18.60 18.37 -10.35
CA SER A 95 -19.65 19.40 -10.39
C SER A 95 -20.98 18.95 -9.77
N ARG A 96 -21.35 17.67 -9.88
CA ARG A 96 -22.58 17.13 -9.29
C ARG A 96 -22.43 16.87 -7.79
N ASN A 97 -21.27 16.35 -7.38
CA ASN A 97 -21.05 15.87 -6.02
C ASN A 97 -20.53 16.96 -5.06
N GLY A 98 -20.32 18.19 -5.54
CA GLY A 98 -19.91 19.33 -4.71
C GLY A 98 -18.41 19.38 -4.40
N SER A 99 -17.61 18.53 -5.04
CA SER A 99 -16.16 18.60 -5.00
C SER A 99 -15.63 19.44 -6.16
N ARG A 100 -14.38 19.90 -6.07
CA ARG A 100 -13.73 20.69 -7.12
C ARG A 100 -12.50 19.96 -7.63
N LEU A 101 -12.42 19.81 -8.95
CA LEU A 101 -11.19 19.41 -9.63
C LEU A 101 -10.16 20.55 -9.54
N VAL A 102 -9.04 20.28 -8.88
CA VAL A 102 -7.95 21.24 -8.65
C VAL A 102 -6.89 21.12 -9.72
N SER A 103 -6.48 19.88 -10.03
CA SER A 103 -5.48 19.60 -11.05
C SER A 103 -5.63 18.20 -11.61
N PHE A 104 -5.19 18.05 -12.87
CA PHE A 104 -5.06 16.77 -13.54
C PHE A 104 -3.67 16.70 -14.18
N SER A 105 -2.92 15.63 -13.93
CA SER A 105 -1.55 15.48 -14.43
C SER A 105 -1.22 14.01 -14.71
N VAL A 106 -0.45 13.75 -15.76
CA VAL A 106 0.22 12.45 -15.96
C VAL A 106 1.43 12.40 -15.04
N VAL A 107 1.54 11.35 -14.22
CA VAL A 107 2.64 11.17 -13.26
C VAL A 107 3.72 10.29 -13.83
N ASP A 108 3.33 9.24 -14.53
CA ASP A 108 4.25 8.25 -15.07
C ASP A 108 3.70 7.65 -16.36
N GLU A 109 4.61 7.28 -17.25
CA GLU A 109 4.33 6.66 -18.54
C GLU A 109 5.38 5.58 -18.78
N VAL A 110 4.93 4.32 -18.79
CA VAL A 110 5.78 3.17 -19.00
C VAL A 110 5.38 2.52 -20.31
N GLN A 111 6.26 2.62 -21.30
CA GLN A 111 6.09 1.97 -22.58
C GLN A 111 6.74 0.58 -22.56
N HIS A 112 5.95 -0.43 -22.87
CA HIS A 112 6.40 -1.80 -23.11
C HIS A 112 6.30 -2.12 -24.61
N GLU A 113 6.84 -3.27 -25.04
CA GLU A 113 6.84 -3.65 -26.47
C GLU A 113 5.43 -3.77 -27.07
N ALA A 114 4.44 -4.20 -26.27
CA ALA A 114 3.08 -4.46 -26.73
C ALA A 114 2.00 -3.53 -26.12
N TRP A 115 2.32 -2.79 -25.06
CA TRP A 115 1.36 -1.93 -24.37
C TRP A 115 2.00 -0.67 -23.80
N LEU A 116 1.16 0.34 -23.60
CA LEU A 116 1.49 1.61 -22.99
C LEU A 116 0.68 1.78 -21.70
N GLU A 117 1.39 1.86 -20.58
CA GLU A 117 0.81 2.14 -19.28
C GLU A 117 0.95 3.63 -18.96
N LYS A 118 -0.14 4.29 -18.59
CA LYS A 118 -0.12 5.68 -18.10
C LYS A 118 -0.80 5.79 -16.74
N ASN A 119 -0.13 6.49 -15.82
CA ASN A 119 -0.63 6.79 -14.50
C ASN A 119 -1.02 8.28 -14.41
N TYR A 120 -2.30 8.53 -14.15
CA TYR A 120 -2.88 9.85 -13.97
C TYR A 120 -3.06 10.16 -12.50
N LYS A 121 -2.80 11.41 -12.12
CA LYS A 121 -3.10 11.95 -10.80
C LYS A 121 -4.13 13.06 -10.93
N ILE A 122 -5.23 12.85 -10.23
CA ILE A 122 -6.36 13.76 -10.13
C ILE A 122 -6.34 14.34 -8.72
N ARG A 123 -6.31 15.66 -8.58
CA ARG A 123 -6.40 16.32 -7.28
C ARG A 123 -7.77 16.97 -7.14
N LEU A 124 -8.48 16.58 -6.09
CA LEU A 124 -9.78 17.10 -5.72
C LEU A 124 -9.66 17.92 -4.43
N SER A 125 -10.54 18.91 -4.27
CA SER A 125 -10.74 19.64 -3.02
C SER A 125 -12.22 19.70 -2.68
N GLY A 126 -12.56 19.63 -1.41
CA GLY A 126 -13.95 19.70 -0.96
C GLY A 126 -14.12 19.13 0.43
N THR A 127 -15.36 18.81 0.79
CA THR A 127 -15.61 18.04 2.01
C THR A 127 -15.19 16.58 1.81
N TYR A 128 -14.86 15.90 2.91
CA TYR A 128 -14.46 14.49 2.86
C TYR A 128 -15.53 13.60 2.21
N THR A 129 -16.80 13.81 2.59
CA THR A 129 -17.94 13.04 2.06
C THR A 129 -18.14 13.25 0.57
N ASP A 130 -17.99 14.47 0.08
CA ASP A 130 -18.19 14.81 -1.33
C ASP A 130 -17.07 14.22 -2.19
N MET A 131 -15.84 14.24 -1.68
CA MET A 131 -14.70 13.61 -2.35
C MET A 131 -14.83 12.09 -2.40
N LEU A 132 -15.26 11.44 -1.31
CA LEU A 132 -15.52 10.00 -1.32
C LEU A 132 -16.60 9.61 -2.34
N LYS A 133 -17.73 10.32 -2.37
CA LYS A 133 -18.78 10.08 -3.38
C LYS A 133 -18.26 10.29 -4.81
N THR A 134 -17.42 11.30 -5.00
CA THR A 134 -16.79 11.56 -6.29
C THR A 134 -15.89 10.41 -6.72
N VAL A 135 -15.11 9.86 -5.79
CA VAL A 135 -14.19 8.75 -6.05
C VAL A 135 -14.96 7.46 -6.34
N ASP A 136 -15.97 7.17 -5.53
CA ASP A 136 -16.84 6.00 -5.68
C ASP A 136 -17.52 5.99 -7.05
N GLU A 137 -18.16 7.11 -7.41
CA GLU A 137 -18.80 7.22 -8.72
C GLU A 137 -17.80 7.26 -9.89
N LEU A 138 -16.61 7.81 -9.67
CA LEU A 138 -15.54 7.79 -10.66
C LEU A 138 -15.06 6.35 -10.90
N GLN A 139 -14.92 5.54 -9.85
CA GLN A 139 -14.55 4.14 -9.97
C GLN A 139 -15.58 3.35 -10.80
N ASP A 140 -16.87 3.62 -10.63
CA ASP A 140 -17.94 2.96 -11.37
C ASP A 140 -18.02 3.39 -12.85
N GLN A 141 -17.57 4.60 -13.18
CA GLN A 141 -17.71 5.19 -14.52
C GLN A 141 -16.42 5.18 -15.35
N ILE A 142 -15.27 4.78 -14.79
CA ILE A 142 -14.04 4.63 -15.56
C ILE A 142 -14.11 3.33 -16.36
N GLU A 143 -13.99 3.45 -17.68
CA GLU A 143 -13.88 2.32 -18.60
C GLU A 143 -12.42 2.23 -19.06
N GLY A 144 -11.80 1.05 -19.01
CA GLY A 144 -10.40 0.86 -19.46
C GLY A 144 -9.35 1.52 -18.54
N GLY A 145 -9.66 1.68 -17.26
CA GLY A 145 -8.73 2.20 -16.27
C GLY A 145 -9.02 1.69 -14.86
N LEU A 146 -7.99 1.68 -14.02
CA LEU A 146 -8.05 1.16 -12.66
C LEU A 146 -7.66 2.24 -11.66
N LEU A 147 -8.50 2.45 -10.64
CA LEU A 147 -8.14 3.28 -9.50
C LEU A 147 -7.14 2.52 -8.61
N LYS A 148 -5.89 3.00 -8.56
CA LYS A 148 -4.80 2.32 -7.84
C LYS A 148 -4.67 2.74 -6.39
N ASN A 149 -4.78 4.04 -6.15
CA ASN A 149 -4.49 4.60 -4.84
C ASN A 149 -5.27 5.88 -4.61
N LEU A 150 -5.50 6.18 -3.34
CA LEU A 150 -6.15 7.38 -2.88
C LEU A 150 -5.42 7.91 -1.65
N LYS A 151 -5.13 9.21 -1.66
CA LYS A 151 -4.42 9.89 -0.56
C LYS A 151 -5.17 11.15 -0.16
N PHE A 152 -5.42 11.31 1.14
CA PHE A 152 -5.98 12.54 1.70
C PHE A 152 -4.88 13.39 2.34
N GLU A 153 -4.91 14.69 2.08
CA GLU A 153 -3.96 15.65 2.65
C GLU A 153 -4.68 16.91 3.12
N MET A 154 -4.39 17.34 4.35
CA MET A 154 -4.82 18.64 4.85
C MET A 154 -3.72 19.66 4.62
N ILE A 155 -4.01 20.68 3.81
CA ILE A 155 -3.05 21.73 3.48
C ILE A 155 -3.59 23.06 4.00
N LEU A 156 -2.78 23.79 4.76
CA LEU A 156 -3.08 25.15 5.16
C LEU A 156 -2.87 26.08 3.97
N ASP A 157 -3.96 26.62 3.44
CA ASP A 157 -3.87 27.70 2.45
C ASP A 157 -3.38 28.96 3.15
N ARG A 158 -2.21 29.45 2.75
CA ARG A 158 -1.55 30.61 3.37
C ARG A 158 -2.30 31.91 3.08
N HIS A 159 -3.03 32.00 1.97
CA HIS A 159 -3.77 33.20 1.60
C HIS A 159 -5.03 33.33 2.42
N THR A 160 -5.80 32.24 2.55
CA THR A 160 -7.07 32.24 3.29
C THR A 160 -6.91 31.90 4.77
N ARG A 161 -5.73 31.40 5.19
CA ARG A 161 -5.45 30.83 6.52
C ARG A 161 -6.42 29.72 6.92
N ARG A 162 -6.99 29.03 5.94
CA ARG A 162 -7.92 27.92 6.16
C ARG A 162 -7.24 26.60 5.82
N ASN A 163 -7.49 25.60 6.64
CA ASN A 163 -7.13 24.23 6.30
C ASN A 163 -8.11 23.73 5.24
N THR A 164 -7.57 23.32 4.10
CA THR A 164 -8.36 22.75 3.01
C THR A 164 -7.97 21.28 2.87
N LEU A 165 -8.98 20.42 2.78
CA LEU A 165 -8.78 18.99 2.54
C LEU A 165 -8.66 18.74 1.04
N PHE A 166 -7.60 18.05 0.66
CA PHE A 166 -7.34 17.58 -0.69
C PHE A 166 -7.39 16.06 -0.74
N CYS A 167 -7.84 15.54 -1.87
CA CYS A 167 -7.79 14.12 -2.20
C CYS A 167 -7.00 13.96 -3.50
N GLU A 168 -5.94 13.16 -3.47
CA GLU A 168 -5.22 12.73 -4.66
C GLU A 168 -5.69 11.33 -5.04
N VAL A 169 -6.19 11.19 -6.26
CA VAL A 169 -6.65 9.93 -6.84
C VAL A 169 -5.70 9.54 -7.95
N TYR A 170 -5.21 8.31 -7.89
CA TYR A 170 -4.29 7.75 -8.88
C TYR A 170 -5.03 6.74 -9.75
N VAL A 171 -5.12 7.04 -11.05
CA VAL A 171 -5.81 6.21 -12.04
C VAL A 171 -4.77 5.69 -13.02
N GLN A 172 -4.69 4.37 -13.17
CA GLN A 172 -3.86 3.71 -14.17
C GLN A 172 -4.71 3.40 -15.39
N SER A 173 -4.14 3.53 -16.58
CA SER A 173 -4.72 3.03 -17.82
C SER A 173 -3.69 2.19 -18.57
N ILE A 174 -4.18 1.17 -19.25
CA ILE A 174 -3.36 0.31 -20.11
C ILE A 174 -3.98 0.38 -21.50
N SER A 175 -3.17 0.69 -22.51
CA SER A 175 -3.57 0.71 -23.91
C SER A 175 -2.65 -0.19 -24.70
N GLN A 176 -3.19 -0.95 -25.64
CA GLN A 176 -2.36 -1.68 -26.60
C GLN A 176 -1.68 -0.69 -27.54
N LEU A 177 -0.42 -0.95 -27.89
CA LEU A 177 0.25 -0.25 -28.97
C LEU A 177 -0.23 -0.89 -30.27
N LEU A 178 -1.15 -0.23 -30.96
CA LEU A 178 -1.49 -0.59 -32.34
C LEU A 178 -0.24 -0.33 -33.20
N ASN A 179 0.43 -1.40 -33.62
CA ASN A 179 1.44 -1.35 -34.69
C ASN A 179 0.82 -0.90 -36.01
#